data_AF-A0A7W0PHA0-F1
#
_entry.id   AF-A0A7W0PHA0-F1
#
_cell.length_a   1.000
_cell.length_b   1.000
_cell.length_c   1.000
_cell.angle_alpha   90.00
_cell.angle_beta   90.00
_cell.angle_gamma   90.00
#
_symmetry.space_group_name_H-M   'P 1'
#
loop_
_entity.id
_entity.type
_entity.pdbx_description
1 polymer ?
#
loop_
_entity_poly.entity_id
_entity_poly.type
_entity_poly.pdbx_seq_one_letter_code
_entity_poly.pdbx_strand_id
1 'polypeptide(L)' 'LIGRIYAPDVAVLPIGDHYTMSPREAAVAIELLGVIRCVPCHYGTFPLLTGTPGELRKLVPDGVEILSPEPGETLAL' A
#
# COMPACT_ATOMS: atom_id res chain seq x y z
N LEU A 1 8.70 -4.68 -13.57
CA LEU A 1 10.01 -3.99 -13.72
C LEU A 1 10.65 -3.76 -12.35
N ILE A 2 10.04 -2.94 -11.50
CA ILE A 2 10.59 -2.54 -10.20
C ILE A 2 10.92 -3.73 -9.30
N GLY A 3 9.96 -4.63 -9.04
CA GLY A 3 10.21 -5.83 -8.21
C GLY A 3 11.33 -6.74 -8.75
N ARG A 4 11.52 -6.78 -10.07
CA ARG A 4 12.56 -7.61 -10.70
C ARG A 4 13.95 -7.00 -10.66
N ILE A 5 14.07 -5.67 -10.67
CA ILE A 5 15.36 -4.98 -10.75
C ILE A 5 15.85 -4.59 -9.37
N TYR A 6 14.95 -4.11 -8.51
CA TYR A 6 15.31 -3.48 -7.24
C TYR A 6 14.97 -4.31 -6.01
N ALA A 7 14.05 -5.29 -6.13
CA ALA A 7 13.63 -6.17 -5.04
C ALA A 7 13.44 -5.42 -3.69
N PRO A 8 12.52 -4.45 -3.61
CA PRO A 8 12.41 -3.57 -2.46
C PRO A 8 11.98 -4.32 -1.19
N ASP A 9 12.48 -3.88 -0.03
CA ASP A 9 12.05 -4.42 1.28
C ASP A 9 10.68 -3.88 1.72
N VAL A 10 10.35 -2.65 1.31
CA VAL A 10 9.11 -1.94 1.62
C VAL A 10 8.62 -1.18 0.39
N ALA A 11 7.31 -1.19 0.14
CA ALA A 11 6.67 -0.33 -0.84
C ALA A 11 5.77 0.71 -0.17
N VAL A 12 5.89 1.98 -0.58
CA VAL A 12 4.93 3.03 -0.24
C VAL A 12 4.00 3.19 -1.43
N LEU A 13 2.71 2.86 -1.29
CA LEU A 13 1.78 2.78 -2.41
C LEU A 13 0.54 3.63 -2.18
N PRO A 14 0.10 4.43 -3.17
CA PRO A 14 -1.14 5.18 -3.05
C PRO A 14 -2.34 4.23 -3.11
N ILE A 15 -3.35 4.47 -2.27
CA ILE A 15 -4.56 3.63 -2.20
C ILE A 15 -5.85 4.45 -2.29
N GLY A 16 -5.77 5.70 -2.74
CA GLY A 16 -6.87 6.66 -2.68
C GLY A 16 -8.00 6.42 -3.67
N ASP A 17 -7.91 5.46 -4.59
CA ASP A 17 -8.83 5.36 -5.74
C ASP A 17 -8.79 6.68 -6.55
N HIS A 18 -9.84 7.06 -7.27
CA HIS A 18 -10.08 8.33 -7.98
C HIS A 18 -8.92 8.93 -8.83
N TYR A 19 -7.84 9.40 -8.21
CA TYR A 19 -6.62 9.90 -8.88
C TYR A 19 -5.46 8.90 -8.92
N THR A 20 -5.53 7.84 -8.11
CA THR A 20 -4.48 6.84 -7.91
C THR A 20 -5.09 5.44 -7.85
N MET A 21 -4.28 4.43 -7.55
CA MET A 21 -4.77 3.07 -7.35
C MET A 21 -5.80 3.01 -6.21
N SER A 22 -6.83 2.20 -6.39
CA SER A 22 -7.71 1.70 -5.33
C SER A 22 -6.98 0.65 -4.46
N PRO A 23 -7.51 0.26 -3.29
CA PRO A 23 -6.94 -0.82 -2.48
C PRO A 23 -6.79 -2.15 -3.26
N ARG A 24 -7.66 -2.43 -4.23
CA ARG A 24 -7.58 -3.61 -5.09
C ARG A 24 -6.38 -3.55 -6.02
N GLU A 25 -6.18 -2.42 -6.67
CA GLU A 25 -5.05 -2.24 -7.60
C GLU A 25 -3.72 -2.20 -6.84
N ALA A 26 -3.70 -1.61 -5.64
CA ALA A 26 -2.54 -1.62 -4.77
C ALA A 26 -2.18 -3.05 -4.30
N ALA A 27 -3.15 -3.92 -4.02
CA ALA A 27 -2.87 -5.33 -3.72
C ALA A 27 -2.19 -6.06 -4.89
N VAL A 28 -2.62 -5.80 -6.12
CA VAL A 28 -1.95 -6.33 -7.33
C VAL A 28 -0.55 -5.73 -7.47
N ALA A 29 -0.37 -4.44 -7.18
CA ALA A 29 0.95 -3.82 -7.21
C ALA A 29 1.92 -4.45 -6.18
N ILE A 30 1.44 -4.78 -4.98
CA ILE A 30 2.20 -5.51 -3.96
C ILE A 30 2.68 -6.87 -4.50
N GLU A 31 1.79 -7.63 -5.14
CA GLU A 31 2.13 -8.92 -5.77
C GLU A 31 3.17 -8.76 -6.87
N LEU A 32 2.99 -7.79 -7.77
CA LEU A 32 3.93 -7.51 -8.87
C LEU A 32 5.31 -7.03 -8.37
N LEU A 33 5.34 -6.37 -7.21
CA LEU A 33 6.57 -5.94 -6.56
C LEU A 33 7.24 -7.08 -5.77
N GLY A 34 6.48 -8.09 -5.34
CA GLY A 34 6.98 -9.18 -4.50
C GLY A 34 7.34 -8.73 -3.07
N VAL A 35 6.74 -7.65 -2.58
CA VAL A 35 7.02 -7.10 -1.25
C VAL A 35 6.16 -7.74 -0.17
N ILE A 36 6.75 -7.91 1.01
CA ILE A 36 6.05 -8.41 2.20
C ILE A 36 5.64 -7.29 3.16
N ARG A 37 6.04 -6.03 2.90
CA ARG A 37 5.66 -4.86 3.69
C ARG A 37 5.21 -3.72 2.80
N CYS A 38 4.04 -3.16 3.10
CA CYS A 38 3.48 -2.03 2.39
C CYS A 38 3.02 -0.93 3.35
N VAL A 39 3.43 0.31 3.06
CA VAL A 39 2.92 1.51 3.71
C VAL A 39 1.91 2.17 2.76
N PRO A 40 0.60 2.09 3.03
CA PRO A 40 -0.38 2.78 2.21
C PRO A 40 -0.25 4.30 2.38
N CYS A 41 -0.41 5.04 1.30
CA CYS A 41 -0.40 6.50 1.30
C CYS A 41 -1.51 7.08 0.41
N HIS A 42 -1.59 8.41 0.35
CA HIS A 42 -2.50 9.13 -0.54
C HIS A 42 -3.97 8.68 -0.44
N TYR A 43 -4.48 8.57 0.80
CA TYR A 43 -5.87 8.22 1.10
C TYR A 43 -6.42 9.12 2.21
N GLY A 44 -7.75 9.24 2.30
CA GLY A 44 -8.42 9.94 3.41
C GLY A 44 -8.18 11.46 3.50
N THR A 45 -7.32 12.04 2.67
CA THR A 45 -7.02 13.49 2.67
C THR A 45 -8.20 14.32 2.15
N PHE A 46 -8.97 13.77 1.21
CA PHE A 46 -10.17 14.40 0.65
C PHE A 46 -11.33 13.39 0.61
N PRO A 47 -12.61 13.84 0.62
CA PRO A 47 -13.75 12.93 0.58
C PRO A 47 -13.79 11.98 -0.64
N LEU A 48 -13.16 12.36 -1.75
CA LEU A 48 -13.05 11.53 -2.95
C LEU A 48 -12.04 10.39 -2.81
N LEU A 49 -11.12 10.46 -1.84
CA LEU A 49 -10.10 9.44 -1.63
C LEU A 49 -10.62 8.35 -0.69
N THR A 50 -11.43 7.47 -1.25
CA THR A 50 -12.28 6.53 -0.49
C THR A 50 -11.57 5.28 0.00
N GLY A 51 -10.46 4.89 -0.62
CA GLY A 51 -9.76 3.67 -0.25
C GLY A 51 -9.16 3.72 1.16
N THR A 52 -9.14 2.58 1.83
CA THR A 52 -8.68 2.48 3.23
C THR A 52 -7.61 1.40 3.44
N PRO A 53 -6.70 1.56 4.41
CA PRO A 53 -5.77 0.50 4.80
C PRO A 53 -6.48 -0.79 5.23
N GLY A 54 -7.66 -0.67 5.84
CA GLY A 54 -8.47 -1.81 6.27
C GLY A 54 -9.00 -2.64 5.10
N GLU A 55 -9.35 -2.02 3.97
CA GLU A 55 -9.70 -2.73 2.75
C GLU A 55 -8.48 -3.39 2.12
N LEU A 56 -7.34 -2.69 2.05
CA LEU A 56 -6.11 -3.25 1.50
C LEU A 56 -5.69 -4.53 2.26
N ARG A 57 -5.75 -4.52 3.59
CA ARG A 57 -5.43 -5.69 4.44
C ARG A 57 -6.24 -6.94 4.10
N LYS A 58 -7.48 -6.78 3.61
CA LYS A 58 -8.36 -7.91 3.24
C LYS A 58 -8.02 -8.50 1.87
N LEU A 59 -7.24 -7.78 1.07
CA LEU A 59 -6.98 -8.11 -0.35
C LEU A 59 -5.57 -8.63 -0.57
N VAL A 60 -4.63 -8.34 0.33
CA VAL A 60 -3.26 -8.84 0.23
C VAL A 60 -3.14 -10.29 0.71
N PRO A 61 -2.20 -11.07 0.14
CA PRO A 61 -1.91 -12.42 0.62
C PRO A 61 -1.46 -12.44 2.09
N ASP A 62 -1.64 -13.60 2.72
CA ASP A 62 -1.09 -13.86 4.05
C ASP A 62 0.43 -13.62 4.07
N GLY A 63 0.91 -13.01 5.16
CA GLY A 63 2.34 -12.67 5.33
C GLY A 63 2.74 -11.31 4.76
N VAL A 64 1.84 -10.60 4.07
CA VAL A 64 2.04 -9.18 3.73
C VAL A 64 1.59 -8.30 4.89
N GLU A 65 2.50 -7.49 5.42
CA GLU A 65 2.23 -6.54 6.48
C GLU A 65 1.84 -5.18 5.92
N ILE A 66 0.64 -4.70 6.31
CA ILE A 66 0.17 -3.35 5.98
C ILE A 66 0.42 -2.42 7.16
N LEU A 67 1.50 -1.66 7.05
CA LEU A 67 1.98 -0.70 8.04
C LEU A 67 1.32 0.65 7.79
N SER A 68 0.27 1.01 8.53
CA SER A 68 -0.46 2.28 8.35
C SER A 68 -0.18 3.27 9.50
N PRO A 69 1.01 3.90 9.53
CA PRO A 69 1.32 4.92 10.52
C PRO A 69 0.45 6.16 10.34
N GLU A 70 0.19 6.87 11.44
CA GLU A 70 -0.41 8.20 11.36
C GLU A 70 0.59 9.23 10.81
N PRO A 71 0.13 10.35 10.21
CA PRO A 71 1.03 11.40 9.73
C PRO A 71 1.99 11.89 10.83
N GLY A 72 3.29 11.71 10.59
CA GLY A 72 4.37 12.09 11.52
C GLY A 72 4.91 10.95 12.39
N GLU A 73 4.29 9.77 12.35
CA GLU A 73 4.80 8.57 13.03
C GLU A 73 6.00 7.95 12.28
N THR A 74 6.91 7.33 13.03
CA THR A 74 8.11 6.65 12.50
C THR A 74 7.98 5.14 12.63
N LEU A 75 8.34 4.41 11.57
CA LEU A 75 8.39 2.95 11.56
C LEU A 75 9.83 2.46 11.71
N ALA A 76 10.01 1.37 12.48
CA ALA A 76 11.24 0.58 12.49
C ALA A 76 11.02 -0.68 11.64
N LEU A 77 11.96 -0.99 10.74
CA LEU A 77 11.84 -2.03 9.70
C LEU A 77 12.83 -3.17 9.89
#